data_AF-A0A7C7RAP4-F1
#
_entry.id   AF-A0A7C7RAP4-F1
#
_cell.length_a   1.000
_cell.length_b   1.000
_cell.length_c   1.000
_cell.angle_alpha   90.00
_cell.angle_beta   90.00
_cell.angle_gamma   90.00
#
_symmetry.space_group_name_H-M   'P 1'
#
loop_
_entity.id
_entity.type
_entity.pdbx_description
1 polymer ?
#
loop_
_entity_poly.entity_id
_entity_poly.type
_entity_poly.pdbx_seq_one_letter_code
_entity_poly.pdbx_strand_id
1 'polypeptide(L)'
;MLTVGLALAVLALVLLALARQGLRRAGLPDGRVLYEDVGMRRTLSEPLYDPALGLAGRPDYLVEQGRALIPVEVKSGRTPTAPYENHRWQALAYCLLVEQVLHRPAPYALIRYPHATYQVAFTPEAKTALLDLLAEMRRAEMNQRFDRSHQDPTRCRGCGFRDLCDQRLE
;
A
#
# COMPACT_ATOMS: atom_id res chain seq x y z
N MET A 1 -23.04 -41.25 -3.40
CA MET A 1 -23.05 -39.88 -4.00
C MET A 1 -22.97 -38.78 -2.95
N LEU A 2 -23.73 -38.86 -1.84
CA LEU A 2 -23.69 -37.85 -0.76
C LEU A 2 -22.31 -37.67 -0.10
N THR A 3 -21.59 -38.77 0.12
CA THR A 3 -20.27 -38.79 0.76
C THR A 3 -19.19 -38.10 -0.08
N VAL A 4 -19.22 -38.31 -1.39
CA VAL A 4 -18.32 -37.65 -2.34
C VAL A 4 -18.61 -36.14 -2.41
N GLY A 5 -19.89 -35.76 -2.40
CA GLY A 5 -20.29 -34.34 -2.35
C GLY A 5 -19.81 -33.63 -1.07
N LEU A 6 -19.96 -34.28 0.09
CA LEU A 6 -19.49 -33.73 1.36
C LEU A 6 -17.96 -33.57 1.39
N ALA A 7 -17.23 -34.56 0.88
CA ALA A 7 -15.78 -34.51 0.80
C ALA A 7 -15.29 -33.35 -0.08
N LEU A 8 -15.94 -33.12 -1.23
CA LEU A 8 -15.62 -32.00 -2.11
C LEU A 8 -15.94 -30.63 -1.47
N ALA A 9 -17.05 -30.53 -0.73
CA ALA A 9 -17.42 -29.28 -0.04
C ALA A 9 -16.41 -28.91 1.06
N VAL A 10 -15.97 -29.89 1.85
CA VAL A 10 -14.94 -29.69 2.88
C VAL A 10 -13.61 -29.31 2.25
N LEU A 11 -13.19 -29.98 1.17
CA LEU A 11 -11.97 -29.65 0.44
C LEU A 11 -12.02 -28.21 -0.10
N ALA A 12 -13.15 -27.79 -0.67
CA ALA A 12 -13.34 -26.43 -1.16
C ALA A 12 -13.22 -25.39 -0.03
N LEU A 13 -13.82 -25.64 1.14
CA LEU A 13 -13.71 -24.76 2.31
C LEU A 13 -12.27 -24.66 2.82
N VAL A 14 -11.54 -25.77 2.87
CA VAL A 14 -10.12 -25.80 3.28
C VAL A 14 -9.26 -25.02 2.30
N LEU A 15 -9.43 -25.25 0.99
CA LEU A 15 -8.70 -24.50 -0.04
C LEU A 15 -9.01 -23.00 0.03
N LEU A 16 -10.26 -22.62 0.27
CA LEU A 16 -10.67 -21.23 0.43
C LEU A 16 -10.05 -20.58 1.67
N ALA A 17 -9.98 -21.31 2.80
CA ALA A 17 -9.35 -20.83 4.02
C ALA A 17 -7.84 -20.63 3.85
N LEU A 18 -7.16 -21.59 3.22
CA LEU A 18 -5.73 -21.51 2.92
C LEU A 18 -5.42 -20.37 1.95
N ALA A 19 -6.23 -20.18 0.90
CA ALA A 19 -6.09 -19.06 -0.01
C ALA A 19 -6.25 -17.73 0.72
N ARG A 20 -7.32 -17.56 1.52
CA ARG A 20 -7.54 -16.34 2.33
C ARG A 20 -6.41 -16.07 3.32
N GLN A 21 -5.87 -17.12 3.94
CA GLN A 21 -4.75 -16.97 4.86
C GLN A 21 -3.45 -16.62 4.13
N GLY A 22 -3.23 -17.15 2.92
CA GLY A 22 -2.14 -16.77 2.03
C GLY A 22 -2.24 -15.32 1.55
N LEU A 23 -3.42 -14.87 1.10
CA LEU A 23 -3.70 -13.48 0.72
C LEU A 23 -3.51 -12.50 1.89
N ARG A 24 -3.96 -12.88 3.10
CA ARG A 24 -3.76 -12.09 4.33
C ARG A 24 -2.29 -11.99 4.72
N ARG A 25 -1.51 -13.07 4.55
CA ARG A 25 -0.06 -13.07 4.81
C ARG A 25 0.75 -12.36 3.73
N ALA A 26 0.25 -12.31 2.51
CA ALA A 26 0.91 -11.68 1.38
C ALA A 26 0.62 -10.17 1.26
N GLY A 27 -0.27 -9.60 2.09
CA GLY A 27 -0.60 -8.18 2.03
C GLY A 27 -1.16 -7.73 0.67
N LEU A 28 -1.75 -8.66 -0.09
CA LEU A 28 -2.23 -8.45 -1.46
C LEU A 28 -3.75 -8.24 -1.46
N PRO A 29 -4.25 -7.03 -1.76
CA PRO A 29 -5.60 -6.84 -2.26
C PRO A 29 -5.75 -7.41 -3.66
N ASP A 30 -6.94 -7.95 -3.85
CA ASP A 30 -7.54 -8.34 -5.12
C ASP A 30 -7.35 -7.22 -6.15
N GLY A 31 -6.43 -7.40 -7.08
CA GLY A 31 -6.28 -6.51 -8.23
C GLY A 31 -7.42 -6.70 -9.22
N ARG A 32 -8.60 -6.17 -8.90
CA ARG A 32 -9.69 -5.97 -9.88
C ARG A 32 -9.38 -4.72 -10.68
N VAL A 33 -9.43 -4.85 -12.01
CA VAL A 33 -9.45 -3.72 -12.94
C VAL A 33 -10.82 -3.04 -12.79
N LEU A 34 -10.90 -2.07 -11.88
CA LEU A 34 -12.06 -1.19 -11.76
C LEU A 34 -11.85 -0.02 -12.72
N TYR A 35 -12.50 -0.11 -13.87
CA TYR A 35 -12.86 1.07 -14.66
C TYR A 35 -14.16 1.61 -14.03
N GLU A 36 -14.03 2.30 -12.90
CA GLU A 36 -15.15 3.08 -12.37
C GLU A 36 -15.11 4.47 -12.98
N ASP A 37 -16.28 4.92 -13.42
CA ASP A 37 -16.56 6.27 -13.90
C ASP A 37 -16.07 7.27 -12.85
N VAL A 38 -14.91 7.86 -13.12
CA VAL A 38 -14.13 8.59 -12.13
C VAL A 38 -14.88 9.88 -11.84
N GLY A 39 -15.38 10.04 -10.60
CA GLY A 39 -15.97 11.29 -10.13
C GLY A 39 -15.01 12.48 -10.28
N MET A 40 -15.42 13.65 -9.81
CA MET A 40 -14.64 14.88 -9.98
C MET A 40 -13.18 14.70 -9.52
N ARG A 41 -12.24 14.87 -10.46
CA ARG A 41 -10.80 14.82 -10.20
C ARG A 41 -10.36 16.14 -9.59
N ARG A 42 -9.72 16.07 -8.42
CA ARG A 42 -9.15 17.23 -7.73
C ARG A 42 -7.64 17.06 -7.56
N THR A 43 -6.87 18.02 -8.05
CA THR A 43 -5.43 18.12 -7.73
C THR A 43 -5.26 19.03 -6.52
N LEU A 44 -4.35 18.65 -5.62
CA LEU A 44 -4.00 19.46 -4.46
C LEU A 44 -2.90 20.46 -4.83
N SER A 45 -3.07 21.72 -4.47
CA SER A 45 -2.06 22.77 -4.66
C SER A 45 -0.87 22.57 -3.73
N GLU A 46 -1.13 22.14 -2.49
CA GLU A 46 -0.13 21.93 -1.44
C GLU A 46 -0.17 20.50 -0.90
N PRO A 47 0.96 19.98 -0.39
CA PRO A 47 0.98 18.69 0.31
C PRO A 47 0.07 18.71 1.54
N LEU A 48 -0.56 17.57 1.83
CA LEU A 48 -1.21 17.34 3.11
C LEU A 48 -0.13 17.13 4.17
N TYR A 49 -0.34 17.66 5.37
CA TYR A 49 0.58 17.53 6.48
C TYR A 49 -0.16 17.22 7.78
N ASP A 50 0.26 16.13 8.43
CA ASP A 50 -0.15 15.76 9.77
C ASP A 50 1.02 16.05 10.74
N PRO A 51 0.93 17.07 11.61
CA PRO A 51 1.99 17.43 12.53
C PRO A 51 2.16 16.42 13.68
N ALA A 52 1.12 15.69 14.07
CA ALA A 52 1.20 14.72 15.16
C ALA A 52 2.03 13.50 14.74
N LEU A 53 1.92 13.09 13.48
CA LEU A 53 2.71 12.00 12.90
C LEU A 53 4.02 12.48 12.26
N GLY A 54 4.16 13.79 12.02
CA GLY A 54 5.22 14.35 11.19
C GLY A 54 5.19 13.78 9.77
N LEU A 55 4.00 13.49 9.25
CA LEU A 55 3.80 12.86 7.95
C LEU A 55 3.33 13.93 6.96
N ALA A 56 4.04 14.07 5.85
CA ALA A 56 3.65 14.94 4.75
C ALA A 56 3.52 14.13 3.47
N GLY A 57 2.59 14.50 2.61
CA GLY A 57 2.40 13.82 1.34
C GLY A 57 1.43 14.53 0.40
N ARG A 58 1.71 14.47 -0.89
CA ARG A 58 0.83 14.98 -1.94
C ARG A 58 0.47 13.85 -2.91
N PRO A 59 -0.75 13.29 -2.86
CA PRO A 59 -1.21 12.41 -3.93
C PRO A 59 -1.28 13.17 -5.26
N ASP A 60 -1.09 12.47 -6.39
CA ASP A 60 -1.16 13.09 -7.72
C ASP A 60 -2.53 13.75 -7.97
N TYR A 61 -3.58 13.09 -7.49
CA TYR A 61 -4.93 13.66 -7.43
C TYR A 61 -5.81 12.85 -6.48
N LEU A 62 -6.94 13.45 -6.10
CA LEU A 62 -8.03 12.82 -5.38
C LEU A 62 -9.22 12.64 -6.33
N VAL A 63 -9.99 11.57 -6.12
CA VAL A 63 -11.28 11.33 -6.76
C VAL A 63 -12.36 11.40 -5.69
N GLU A 64 -13.41 12.19 -5.93
CA GLU A 64 -14.56 12.21 -5.04
C GLU A 64 -15.55 11.11 -5.41
N GLN A 65 -15.88 10.24 -4.45
CA GLN A 65 -16.86 9.17 -4.60
C GLN A 65 -17.87 9.27 -3.45
N GLY A 66 -18.98 9.95 -3.70
CA GLY A 66 -19.96 10.28 -2.66
C GLY A 66 -19.30 11.10 -1.54
N ARG A 67 -19.26 10.55 -0.32
CA ARG A 67 -18.60 11.19 0.82
C ARG A 67 -17.11 10.87 0.93
N ALA A 68 -16.60 9.91 0.18
CA ALA A 68 -15.19 9.52 0.23
C ALA A 68 -14.31 10.35 -0.70
N LEU A 69 -13.05 10.52 -0.31
CA LEU A 69 -11.97 11.03 -1.15
C LEU A 69 -10.95 9.92 -1.35
N ILE A 70 -10.81 9.48 -2.59
CA ILE A 70 -9.94 8.37 -2.97
C ILE A 70 -8.63 8.95 -3.50
N PRO A 71 -7.51 8.81 -2.77
CA PRO A 71 -6.22 9.24 -3.28
C PRO A 71 -5.74 8.33 -4.39
N VAL A 72 -5.18 8.95 -5.44
CA VAL A 72 -4.62 8.25 -6.58
C VAL A 72 -3.16 8.61 -6.77
N GLU A 73 -2.34 7.58 -6.92
CA GLU A 73 -0.91 7.64 -7.23
C GLU A 73 -0.66 7.07 -8.62
N VAL A 74 0.04 7.80 -9.46
CA VAL A 74 0.38 7.43 -10.84
C VAL A 74 1.85 7.00 -10.90
N LYS A 75 2.09 5.81 -11.44
CA LYS A 75 3.44 5.29 -11.66
C LYS A 75 3.67 5.14 -13.15
N SER A 76 4.80 5.65 -13.63
CA SER A 76 5.20 5.57 -15.04
C SER A 76 6.06 4.35 -15.37
N GLY A 77 6.58 3.66 -14.35
CA GLY A 77 7.44 2.49 -14.52
C GLY A 77 6.71 1.25 -15.02
N ARG A 78 7.45 0.13 -15.11
CA ARG A 78 6.90 -1.19 -15.47
C ARG A 78 5.65 -1.49 -14.66
N THR A 79 4.62 -2.02 -15.32
CA THR A 79 3.44 -2.55 -14.66
C THR A 79 3.79 -3.92 -14.04
N PRO A 80 3.79 -4.05 -12.70
CA PRO A 80 4.00 -5.35 -12.06
C PRO A 80 2.72 -6.19 -12.12
N THR A 81 2.78 -7.47 -11.76
CA THR A 81 1.57 -8.32 -11.63
C THR A 81 0.76 -7.99 -10.37
N ALA A 82 1.42 -7.45 -9.36
CA ALA A 82 0.85 -6.91 -8.14
C ALA A 82 1.60 -5.62 -7.75
N PRO A 83 0.96 -4.64 -7.11
CA PRO A 83 1.60 -3.37 -6.83
C PRO A 83 2.79 -3.57 -5.88
N TYR A 84 3.90 -2.90 -6.19
CA TYR A 84 5.10 -2.94 -5.34
C TYR A 84 4.79 -2.49 -3.91
N GLU A 85 5.43 -3.14 -2.94
CA GLU A 85 5.16 -2.91 -1.52
C GLU A 85 5.36 -1.46 -1.10
N ASN A 86 6.44 -0.81 -1.54
CA ASN A 86 6.69 0.61 -1.28
C ASN A 86 5.58 1.51 -1.86
N HIS A 87 5.02 1.16 -3.02
CA HIS A 87 3.89 1.91 -3.60
C HIS A 87 2.60 1.70 -2.79
N ARG A 88 2.40 0.50 -2.20
CA ARG A 88 1.28 0.24 -1.28
C ARG A 88 1.38 1.11 -0.04
N TRP A 89 2.55 1.15 0.62
CA TRP A 89 2.75 1.97 1.81
C TRP A 89 2.54 3.46 1.53
N GLN A 90 3.04 3.96 0.40
CA GLN A 90 2.78 5.33 -0.04
C GLN A 90 1.28 5.60 -0.22
N ALA A 91 0.55 4.69 -0.88
CA ALA A 91 -0.88 4.83 -1.10
C ALA A 91 -1.68 4.83 0.22
N LEU A 92 -1.34 3.94 1.16
CA LEU A 92 -1.92 3.90 2.51
C LEU A 92 -1.64 5.19 3.29
N ALA A 93 -0.44 5.76 3.17
CA ALA A 93 -0.08 7.03 3.78
C ALA A 93 -0.95 8.18 3.28
N TYR A 94 -1.33 8.19 1.99
CA TYR A 94 -2.27 9.17 1.48
C TYR A 94 -3.69 8.98 2.02
N CYS A 95 -4.17 7.74 2.19
CA CYS A 95 -5.46 7.53 2.85
C CYS A 95 -5.46 8.10 4.27
N LEU A 96 -4.39 7.83 5.03
CA LEU A 96 -4.25 8.36 6.38
C LEU A 96 -4.26 9.89 6.38
N LEU A 97 -3.49 10.54 5.50
CA LEU A 97 -3.46 12.00 5.39
C LEU A 97 -4.81 12.59 4.98
N VAL A 98 -5.54 11.95 4.06
CA VAL A 98 -6.88 12.41 3.68
C VAL A 98 -7.83 12.35 4.87
N GLU A 99 -7.81 11.27 5.66
CA GLU A 99 -8.64 11.17 6.87
C GLU A 99 -8.25 12.20 7.95
N GLN A 100 -6.95 12.37 8.21
CA GLN A 100 -6.46 13.24 9.29
C GLN A 100 -6.55 14.73 8.96
N VAL A 101 -6.25 15.10 7.72
CA VAL A 101 -6.11 16.52 7.33
C VAL A 101 -7.37 17.05 6.67
N LEU A 102 -8.03 16.24 5.83
CA LEU A 102 -9.23 16.66 5.11
C LEU A 102 -10.53 16.25 5.81
N HIS A 103 -10.46 15.42 6.87
CA HIS A 103 -11.60 14.91 7.63
C HIS A 103 -12.66 14.24 6.77
N ARG A 104 -12.22 13.55 5.71
CA ARG A 104 -13.07 12.80 4.78
C ARG A 104 -12.64 11.32 4.77
N PRO A 105 -13.57 10.38 4.63
CA PRO A 105 -13.22 8.96 4.59
C PRO A 105 -12.41 8.62 3.34
N ALA A 106 -11.37 7.79 3.50
CA ALA A 106 -10.53 7.28 2.43
C ALA A 106 -10.41 5.75 2.54
N PRO A 107 -11.49 4.99 2.23
CA PRO A 107 -11.55 3.54 2.48
C PRO A 107 -10.52 2.74 1.67
N TYR A 108 -9.97 3.32 0.61
CA TYR A 108 -8.92 2.74 -0.20
C TYR A 108 -8.20 3.83 -1.00
N ALA A 109 -7.04 3.48 -1.54
CA ALA A 109 -6.29 4.27 -2.52
C ALA A 109 -6.22 3.53 -3.87
N LEU A 110 -5.93 4.25 -4.94
CA LEU A 110 -5.65 3.69 -6.25
C LEU A 110 -4.19 3.92 -6.64
N ILE A 111 -3.54 2.88 -7.18
CA ILE A 111 -2.23 2.98 -7.81
C ILE A 111 -2.40 2.69 -9.29
N ARG A 112 -2.18 3.69 -10.14
CA ARG A 112 -2.31 3.61 -11.59
C ARG A 112 -0.94 3.45 -12.25
N TYR A 113 -0.66 2.24 -12.72
CA TYR A 113 0.45 1.93 -13.63
C TYR A 113 0.01 2.12 -15.09
N PRO A 114 0.93 2.08 -16.08
CA PRO A 114 0.57 2.27 -17.48
C PRO A 114 -0.47 1.29 -18.02
N HIS A 115 -0.49 0.04 -17.53
CA HIS A 115 -1.37 -1.02 -18.04
C HIS A 115 -2.28 -1.66 -16.98
N ALA A 116 -2.23 -1.19 -15.73
CA ALA A 116 -3.08 -1.71 -14.66
C ALA A 116 -3.32 -0.66 -13.58
N THR A 117 -4.52 -0.69 -13.00
CA THR A 117 -4.84 0.05 -11.78
C THR A 117 -5.09 -0.94 -10.66
N TYR A 118 -4.48 -0.69 -9.51
CA TYR A 118 -4.66 -1.51 -8.31
C TYR A 118 -5.34 -0.70 -7.23
N GLN A 119 -6.35 -1.30 -6.61
CA GLN A 119 -6.96 -0.78 -5.40
C GLN A 119 -6.21 -1.30 -4.17
N VAL A 120 -5.90 -0.39 -3.25
CA VAL A 120 -5.25 -0.68 -1.97
C VAL A 120 -6.21 -0.34 -0.85
N ALA A 121 -6.78 -1.36 -0.20
CA ALA A 121 -7.73 -1.17 0.89
C ALA A 121 -7.06 -0.54 2.11
N PHE A 122 -7.69 0.48 2.69
CA PHE A 122 -7.26 1.13 3.92
C PHE A 122 -8.07 0.59 5.10
N THR A 123 -7.80 -0.67 5.45
CA THR A 123 -8.48 -1.35 6.57
C THR A 123 -7.88 -0.89 7.92
N PRO A 124 -8.58 -1.14 9.05
CA PRO A 124 -8.01 -0.87 10.37
C PRO A 124 -6.65 -1.55 10.59
N GLU A 125 -6.47 -2.77 10.09
CA GLU A 125 -5.20 -3.50 10.19
C GLU A 125 -4.10 -2.84 9.36
N ALA A 126 -4.42 -2.38 8.15
CA ALA A 126 -3.47 -1.66 7.31
C ALA A 126 -3.07 -0.30 7.93
N LYS A 127 -4.03 0.39 8.57
CA LYS A 127 -3.79 1.63 9.31
C LYS A 127 -2.86 1.40 10.50
N THR A 128 -3.12 0.37 11.31
CA THR A 128 -2.23 0.00 12.43
C THR A 128 -0.82 -0.33 11.93
N ALA A 129 -0.70 -1.17 10.91
CA ALA A 129 0.60 -1.54 10.37
C ALA A 129 1.38 -0.34 9.80
N LEU A 130 0.70 0.63 9.18
CA LEU A 130 1.31 1.87 8.73
C LEU A 130 1.81 2.73 9.92
N LEU A 131 1.01 2.85 10.98
CA LEU A 131 1.40 3.59 12.19
C LEU A 131 2.60 2.94 12.89
N ASP A 132 2.63 1.61 12.95
CA ASP A 132 3.76 0.85 13.50
C ASP A 132 5.04 1.08 12.69
N LEU A 133 4.94 1.08 11.35
CA LEU A 133 6.05 1.38 10.45
C LEU A 133 6.57 2.81 10.64
N LEU A 134 5.68 3.80 10.74
CA LEU A 134 6.09 5.18 11.03
C LEU A 134 6.78 5.29 12.38
N ALA A 135 6.28 4.61 13.41
CA ALA A 135 6.90 4.58 14.73
C ALA A 135 8.28 3.91 14.69
N GLU A 136 8.45 2.86 13.89
CA GLU A 136 9.75 2.21 13.67
C GLU A 136 10.74 3.18 13.02
N MET A 137 10.34 3.89 11.97
CA MET A 137 11.18 4.90 11.31
C MET A 137 11.62 5.98 12.30
N ARG A 138 10.71 6.47 13.15
CA ARG A 138 11.03 7.48 14.20
C ARG A 138 12.03 6.94 15.22
N ARG A 139 11.87 5.69 15.66
CA ARG A 139 12.83 5.04 16.58
C ARG A 139 14.21 4.89 15.94
N ALA A 140 14.28 4.53 14.66
CA ALA A 140 15.53 4.43 13.93
C ALA A 140 16.23 5.79 13.82
N GLU A 141 15.48 6.85 13.49
CA GLU A 141 15.96 8.24 13.46
C GLU A 141 16.53 8.68 14.82
N MET A 142 15.78 8.45 15.92
CA MET A 142 16.20 8.82 17.27
C MET A 142 17.46 8.08 17.74
N ASN A 143 17.56 6.78 17.43
CA ASN A 143 18.68 5.95 17.84
C ASN A 143 19.89 6.05 16.88
N GLN A 144 19.73 6.74 15.74
CA GLN A 144 20.70 6.78 14.64
C GLN A 144 21.17 5.38 14.21
N ARG A 145 20.24 4.42 14.16
CA ARG A 145 20.52 3.03 13.75
C ARG A 145 19.70 2.69 12.52
N PHE A 146 20.39 2.42 11.43
CA PHE A 146 19.78 2.16 10.11
C PHE A 146 20.37 0.88 9.53
N ASP A 147 19.67 -0.23 9.75
CA ASP A 147 20.08 -1.52 9.22
C ASP A 147 19.51 -1.79 7.83
N ARG A 148 20.26 -2.55 7.02
CA ARG A 148 19.81 -2.98 5.69
C ARG A 148 18.52 -3.81 5.83
N SER A 149 17.46 -3.41 5.13
CA SER A 149 16.14 -4.04 5.21
C SER A 149 15.92 -5.23 4.26
N HIS A 150 16.96 -5.73 3.59
CA HIS A 150 16.84 -6.80 2.60
C HIS A 150 18.12 -7.63 2.46
N GLN A 151 17.99 -8.78 1.77
CA GLN A 151 19.12 -9.62 1.34
C GLN A 151 19.30 -9.65 -0.18
N ASP A 152 18.79 -8.62 -0.88
CA ASP A 152 18.84 -8.50 -2.34
C ASP A 152 20.01 -7.60 -2.85
N PRO A 153 21.03 -8.15 -3.52
CA PRO A 153 22.12 -7.35 -4.08
C PRO A 153 21.70 -6.36 -5.17
N THR A 154 20.62 -6.64 -5.91
CA THR A 154 20.16 -5.76 -7.00
C THR A 154 19.69 -4.40 -6.44
N ARG A 155 19.01 -4.43 -5.29
CA ARG A 155 18.61 -3.22 -4.56
C ARG A 155 19.82 -2.43 -4.06
N CYS A 156 20.86 -3.11 -3.57
CA CYS A 156 22.11 -2.46 -3.18
C CYS A 156 22.85 -1.83 -4.37
N ARG A 157 22.79 -2.44 -5.56
CA ARG A 157 23.44 -1.87 -6.77
C ARG A 157 22.76 -0.59 -7.26
N GLY A 158 21.45 -0.46 -7.09
CA GLY A 158 20.69 0.74 -7.45
C GLY A 158 20.55 1.77 -6.32
N CYS A 159 21.12 1.54 -5.14
CA CYS A 159 20.95 2.41 -3.98
C CYS A 159 21.85 3.65 -4.09
N GLY A 160 21.27 4.85 -3.98
CA GLY A 160 22.01 6.12 -4.01
C GLY A 160 22.98 6.32 -2.83
N PHE A 161 22.85 5.53 -1.76
CA PHE A 161 23.73 5.55 -0.59
C PHE A 161 24.77 4.41 -0.60
N ARG A 162 24.91 3.66 -1.71
CA ARG A 162 25.76 2.45 -1.78
C ARG A 162 27.19 2.69 -1.29
N ASP A 163 27.80 3.81 -1.68
CA ASP A 163 29.20 4.10 -1.36
C ASP A 163 29.43 4.42 0.12
N LEU A 164 28.37 4.82 0.83
CA LEU A 164 28.39 5.16 2.26
C LEU A 164 27.86 4.03 3.15
N CYS A 165 27.25 3.00 2.56
CA CYS A 165 26.62 1.90 3.30
C CYS A 165 27.64 0.80 3.60
N ASP A 166 27.98 0.66 4.88
CA ASP A 166 28.82 -0.41 5.43
C ASP A 166 28.13 -1.79 5.41
N GLN A 167 26.80 -1.80 5.29
CA GLN A 167 25.98 -2.99 5.13
C GLN A 167 25.63 -3.27 3.66
N ARG A 168 26.39 -2.83 2.65
CA ARG A 168 26.03 -3.13 1.25
C ARG A 168 26.21 -4.61 0.90
N LEU A 169 25.43 -5.07 -0.07
CA LEU A 169 25.63 -6.35 -0.75
C LEU A 169 26.29 -6.12 -2.11
N GLU A 170 27.17 -7.03 -2.48
CA GLU A 170 27.83 -7.08 -3.80
C GLU A 170 26.92 -7.68 -4.87
#